data_AF-A0A817CE26-F1
#
_entry.id   AF-A0A817CE26-F1
#
_cell.length_a   1.000
_cell.length_b   1.000
_cell.length_c   1.000
_cell.angle_alpha   90.00
_cell.angle_beta   90.00
_cell.angle_gamma   90.00
#
_symmetry.space_group_name_H-M   'P 1'
#
loop_
_entity.id
_entity.type
_entity.pdbx_description
1 polymer ?
#
loop_
_entity_poly.entity_id
_entity_poly.type
_entity_poly.pdbx_seq_one_letter_code
_entity_poly.pdbx_strand_id
1 'polypeptide(L)'
;MLITALLCIFVGLVSSQSWNKNHCGRRPLVSLSDDDKIVGGTESDRGDWPWSCSMRKPTSHICGGSLINGQWIVTAAHCVSTGSLASSYKWHCGLHERNKHVRRK
;
A
#
# COMPACT_ATOMS: atom_id res chain seq x y z
N MET A 1 -6.74 -46.20 0.80
CA MET A 1 -5.49 -45.55 1.25
C MET A 1 -4.72 -44.88 0.11
N LEU A 2 -4.59 -45.50 -1.08
CA LEU A 2 -4.00 -44.86 -2.27
C LEU A 2 -4.89 -43.77 -2.89
N ILE A 3 -6.21 -44.00 -2.99
CA ILE A 3 -7.17 -43.04 -3.56
C ILE A 3 -7.29 -41.77 -2.68
N THR A 4 -7.24 -41.92 -1.36
CA THR A 4 -7.22 -40.80 -0.40
C THR A 4 -5.95 -39.96 -0.52
N ALA A 5 -4.79 -40.57 -0.79
CA ALA A 5 -3.53 -39.85 -0.97
C ALA A 5 -3.51 -39.02 -2.27
N LEU A 6 -4.07 -39.56 -3.38
CA LEU A 6 -4.15 -38.85 -4.66
C LEU A 6 -5.11 -37.66 -4.61
N LEU A 7 -6.24 -37.77 -3.90
CA LEU A 7 -7.17 -36.65 -3.69
C LEU A 7 -6.51 -35.53 -2.86
N CYS A 8 -5.77 -35.87 -1.81
CA CYS A 8 -5.04 -34.88 -1.02
C CYS A 8 -3.94 -34.16 -1.84
N ILE A 9 -3.25 -34.87 -2.74
CA ILE A 9 -2.25 -34.27 -3.64
C ILE A 9 -2.92 -33.34 -4.68
N PHE A 10 -4.07 -33.72 -5.22
CA PHE A 10 -4.82 -32.87 -6.15
C PHE A 10 -5.35 -31.61 -5.45
N VAL A 11 -5.88 -31.72 -4.24
CA VAL A 11 -6.33 -30.57 -3.43
C VAL A 11 -5.13 -29.69 -3.02
N GLY A 12 -3.98 -30.30 -2.69
CA GLY A 12 -2.73 -29.59 -2.37
C GLY A 12 -2.12 -28.82 -3.55
N LEU A 13 -2.17 -29.37 -4.78
CA LEU A 13 -1.69 -28.70 -6.00
C LEU A 13 -2.65 -27.60 -6.49
N VAL A 14 -3.96 -27.76 -6.27
CA VAL A 14 -4.97 -26.72 -6.60
C VAL A 14 -5.02 -25.62 -5.53
N SER A 15 -4.42 -25.84 -4.36
CA SER A 15 -4.22 -24.82 -3.33
C SER A 15 -2.83 -24.19 -3.36
N SER A 16 -2.30 -23.90 -4.56
CA SER A 16 -1.52 -22.67 -4.71
C SER A 16 -2.46 -21.54 -4.32
N GLN A 17 -2.35 -21.06 -3.09
CA GLN A 17 -3.20 -20.01 -2.54
C GLN A 17 -3.37 -18.93 -3.60
N SER A 18 -4.58 -18.87 -4.15
CA SER A 18 -5.00 -17.76 -4.98
C SER A 18 -4.57 -16.50 -4.23
N TRP A 19 -3.75 -15.69 -4.86
CA TRP A 19 -3.37 -14.36 -4.39
C TRP A 19 -4.67 -13.55 -4.32
N ASN A 20 -5.44 -13.75 -3.25
CA ASN A 20 -6.70 -13.09 -3.04
C ASN A 20 -6.32 -11.63 -2.78
N LYS A 21 -6.52 -10.79 -3.81
CA LYS A 21 -6.08 -9.38 -3.84
C LYS A 21 -6.75 -8.51 -2.76
N ASN A 22 -7.56 -9.12 -1.89
CA ASN A 22 -8.39 -8.51 -0.87
C ASN A 22 -7.80 -8.59 0.55
N HIS A 23 -6.55 -9.02 0.73
CA HIS A 23 -5.88 -9.00 2.04
C HIS A 23 -5.09 -7.70 2.21
N CYS A 24 -5.43 -6.89 3.22
CA CYS A 24 -4.72 -5.66 3.59
C CYS A 24 -3.48 -5.95 4.47
N GLY A 25 -2.62 -4.94 4.66
CA GLY A 25 -1.52 -4.98 5.64
C GLY A 25 -0.32 -5.88 5.32
N ARG A 26 -0.32 -6.59 4.19
CA ARG A 26 0.81 -7.44 3.77
C ARG A 26 1.92 -6.61 3.10
N ARG A 27 3.16 -6.82 3.53
CA ARG A 27 4.39 -6.25 2.93
C ARG A 27 5.18 -7.36 2.22
N PRO A 28 4.74 -7.85 1.05
CA PRO A 28 5.34 -9.02 0.41
C PRO A 28 6.76 -8.77 -0.10
N LEU A 29 7.18 -7.50 -0.22
CA LEU A 29 8.47 -7.10 -0.78
C LEU A 29 9.55 -6.84 0.29
N VAL A 30 9.19 -6.89 1.58
CA VAL A 30 10.10 -6.56 2.66
C VAL A 30 10.61 -7.86 3.28
N SER A 31 11.92 -8.12 3.19
CA SER A 31 12.56 -9.11 4.05
C SER A 31 12.67 -8.50 5.45
N LEU A 32 11.98 -9.09 6.42
CA LEU A 32 12.05 -8.67 7.82
C LEU A 32 13.49 -8.90 8.32
N SER A 33 14.32 -7.86 8.27
CA SER A 33 15.54 -7.80 9.09
C SER A 33 15.13 -7.27 10.46
N ASP A 34 15.39 -8.05 11.51
CA ASP A 34 14.85 -7.85 12.86
C ASP A 34 15.40 -6.64 13.66
N ASP A 35 16.02 -5.65 13.02
CA ASP A 35 16.51 -4.44 13.70
C ASP A 35 16.20 -3.14 12.94
N ASP A 36 15.03 -2.56 13.19
CA ASP A 36 14.71 -1.20 12.74
C ASP A 36 13.87 -0.44 13.77
N LYS A 37 14.51 0.43 14.55
CA LYS A 37 13.91 1.18 15.67
C LYS A 37 13.98 2.71 15.45
N ILE A 38 13.85 3.08 14.17
CA ILE A 38 13.77 4.39 13.51
C ILE A 38 13.92 5.64 14.42
N VAL A 39 15.12 6.23 14.37
CA VAL A 39 15.30 7.69 14.41
C VAL A 39 16.22 8.05 13.24
N GLY A 40 15.82 8.98 12.38
CA GLY A 40 16.49 9.26 11.09
C GLY A 40 16.12 8.28 9.97
N GLY A 41 16.00 6.98 10.30
CA GLY A 41 15.54 5.92 9.39
C GLY A 41 16.40 5.74 8.14
N THR A 42 15.92 4.89 7.23
CA THR A 42 16.50 4.70 5.90
C THR A 42 15.41 4.86 4.85
N GLU A 43 15.82 5.17 3.61
CA GLU A 43 14.89 5.21 2.49
C GLU A 43 14.36 3.79 2.23
N SER A 44 13.03 3.63 2.19
CA SER A 44 12.40 2.33 1.95
C SER A 44 12.55 1.86 0.51
N ASP A 45 12.54 0.57 0.24
CA ASP A 45 12.53 0.09 -1.14
C ASP A 45 11.18 0.34 -1.83
N ARG A 46 11.21 0.35 -3.17
CA ARG A 46 10.01 0.58 -3.98
C ARG A 46 8.99 -0.53 -3.75
N GLY A 47 7.86 -0.17 -3.15
CA GLY A 47 6.73 -1.09 -2.94
C GLY A 47 6.68 -1.71 -1.55
N ASP A 48 7.61 -1.36 -0.64
CA ASP A 48 7.61 -1.82 0.75
C ASP A 48 6.37 -1.41 1.53
N TRP A 49 5.81 -0.26 1.16
CA TRP A 49 4.68 0.38 1.81
C TRP A 49 3.60 0.73 0.78
N PRO A 50 2.91 -0.26 0.20
CA PRO A 50 2.01 -0.04 -0.94
C PRO A 50 0.79 0.83 -0.59
N TRP A 51 0.42 0.90 0.68
CA TRP A 51 -0.64 1.77 1.19
C TRP A 51 -0.21 3.21 1.44
N SER A 52 1.08 3.54 1.35
CA SER A 52 1.56 4.92 1.55
C SER A 52 1.00 5.83 0.46
N CYS A 53 0.32 6.90 0.86
CA CYS A 53 -0.31 7.86 -0.04
C CYS A 53 0.19 9.29 0.18
N SER A 54 0.40 10.00 -0.92
CA SER A 54 0.78 11.41 -0.96
C SER A 54 -0.44 12.27 -1.25
N MET A 55 -0.83 13.13 -0.30
CA MET A 55 -1.82 14.18 -0.50
C MET A 55 -1.15 15.40 -1.13
N ARG A 56 -1.69 15.88 -2.26
CA ARG A 56 -1.13 16.98 -3.02
C ARG A 56 -2.15 18.08 -3.28
N LYS A 57 -1.66 19.32 -3.26
CA LYS A 57 -2.36 20.52 -3.74
C LYS A 57 -1.44 21.24 -4.75
N PRO A 58 -2.02 21.76 -5.84
CA PRO A 58 -2.15 21.11 -7.16
C PRO A 58 -1.04 20.10 -7.56
N THR A 59 0.23 20.32 -7.24
CA THR A 59 1.34 19.38 -7.57
C THR A 59 2.31 19.16 -6.41
N SER A 60 2.23 19.94 -5.33
CA SER A 60 3.13 19.79 -4.19
C SER A 60 2.54 18.81 -3.17
N HIS A 61 3.40 17.97 -2.60
CA HIS A 61 3.06 17.14 -1.45
C HIS A 61 2.87 18.01 -0.22
N ILE A 62 1.75 17.83 0.48
CA ILE A 62 1.42 18.61 1.67
C ILE A 62 1.21 17.75 2.92
N CYS A 63 0.83 16.48 2.76
CA CYS A 63 0.59 15.54 3.85
C CYS A 63 0.61 14.09 3.34
N GLY A 64 0.74 13.14 4.27
CA GLY A 64 0.59 11.70 4.00
C GLY A 64 -0.83 11.19 4.23
N GLY A 65 -1.04 9.91 3.94
CA GLY A 65 -2.23 9.15 4.26
C GLY A 65 -2.02 7.65 4.02
N SER A 66 -3.00 6.82 4.40
CA SER A 66 -2.97 5.38 4.18
C SER A 66 -4.18 4.89 3.41
N LEU A 67 -3.96 4.14 2.33
CA LEU A 67 -5.01 3.46 1.58
C LEU A 67 -5.59 2.32 2.40
N ILE A 68 -6.88 2.40 2.73
CA ILE A 68 -7.57 1.39 3.54
C ILE A 68 -8.41 0.42 2.69
N ASN A 69 -8.77 0.82 1.47
CA ASN A 69 -9.37 -0.04 0.43
C ASN A 69 -9.30 0.67 -0.95
N GLY A 70 -9.93 0.12 -1.98
CA GLY A 70 -9.89 0.66 -3.34
C GLY A 70 -10.49 2.06 -3.56
N GLN A 71 -11.15 2.65 -2.56
CA GLN A 71 -11.83 3.95 -2.69
C GLN A 71 -11.57 4.91 -1.53
N TRP A 72 -10.97 4.45 -0.43
CA TRP A 72 -10.87 5.20 0.81
C TRP A 72 -9.42 5.32 1.30
N ILE A 73 -9.06 6.53 1.73
CA ILE A 73 -7.78 6.89 2.34
C ILE A 73 -8.06 7.52 3.69
N VAL A 74 -7.29 7.14 4.72
CA VAL A 74 -7.29 7.79 6.02
C VAL A 74 -6.11 8.77 6.14
N THR A 75 -6.33 9.92 6.76
CA THR A 75 -5.34 10.98 6.98
C THR A 75 -5.61 11.69 8.32
N ALA A 76 -4.66 12.48 8.80
CA ALA A 76 -4.87 13.33 9.96
C ALA A 76 -5.83 14.49 9.65
N ALA A 77 -6.70 14.83 10.60
CA ALA A 77 -7.68 15.91 10.43
C ALA A 77 -7.01 17.27 10.15
N HIS A 78 -5.88 17.58 10.79
CA HIS A 78 -5.16 18.84 10.61
C HIS A 78 -4.59 19.04 9.18
N CYS A 79 -4.50 17.97 8.39
CA CYS A 79 -4.10 18.06 6.99
C CYS A 79 -5.21 18.63 6.10
N VAL A 80 -6.48 18.55 6.54
CA VAL A 80 -7.63 19.05 5.80
C VAL A 80 -7.97 20.45 6.30
N SER A 81 -7.68 21.46 5.47
CA SER A 81 -7.95 22.85 5.81
C SER A 81 -9.45 23.12 5.78
N THR A 82 -9.98 23.72 6.85
CA THR A 82 -11.38 24.14 6.93
C THR A 82 -11.78 24.95 5.70
N GLY A 83 -12.91 24.61 5.07
CA GLY A 83 -13.41 25.27 3.87
C GLY A 83 -12.76 24.86 2.54
N SER A 84 -11.77 23.95 2.54
CA SER A 84 -11.23 23.41 1.28
C SER A 84 -12.20 22.43 0.62
N LEU A 85 -12.38 22.56 -0.69
CA LEU A 85 -13.13 21.58 -1.48
C LEU A 85 -12.35 20.26 -1.56
N ALA A 86 -13.06 19.14 -1.46
CA ALA A 86 -12.47 17.80 -1.64
C ALA A 86 -11.74 17.67 -2.98
N SER A 87 -12.24 18.31 -4.04
CA SER A 87 -11.66 18.32 -5.39
C SER A 87 -10.29 19.00 -5.48
N SER A 88 -9.94 19.86 -4.52
CA SER A 88 -8.66 20.54 -4.45
C SER A 88 -7.50 19.60 -4.09
N TYR A 89 -7.80 18.43 -3.50
CA TYR A 89 -6.83 17.43 -3.12
C TYR A 89 -6.67 16.38 -4.21
N LYS A 90 -5.41 16.00 -4.48
CA LYS A 90 -5.06 14.84 -5.30
C LYS A 90 -4.29 13.83 -4.47
N TRP A 91 -4.70 12.58 -4.57
CA TRP A 91 -4.08 11.47 -3.87
C TRP A 91 -3.32 10.59 -4.85
N HIS A 92 -2.09 10.25 -4.49
CA HIS A 92 -1.28 9.28 -5.22
C HIS A 92 -0.70 8.27 -4.24
N CYS A 93 -1.08 7.00 -4.37
CA CYS A 93 -0.63 5.91 -3.50
C CYS A 93 0.39 5.03 -4.22
N GLY A 94 1.28 4.39 -3.46
CA GLY A 94 2.34 3.52 -3.99
C GLY A 94 3.45 4.28 -4.73
N LEU A 95 3.53 5.61 -4.57
CA LEU A 95 4.66 6.38 -5.05
C LEU A 95 5.81 6.26 -4.05
N HIS A 96 7.03 6.10 -4.57
CA HIS A 96 8.26 6.18 -3.80
C HIS A 96 8.84 7.60 -3.83
N GLU A 97 8.82 8.24 -5.00
CA GLU A 97 9.35 9.59 -5.19
C GLU A 97 8.30 10.67 -4.86
N ARG A 98 8.59 11.53 -3.87
CA ARG A 98 7.68 12.62 -3.46
C ARG A 98 7.34 13.60 -4.60
N ASN A 99 8.34 13.99 -5.38
CA ASN A 99 8.22 15.04 -6.41
C ASN A 99 7.89 14.49 -7.81
N LYS A 100 7.65 13.18 -7.95
CA LYS A 100 7.36 12.59 -9.25
C LYS A 100 6.04 13.12 -9.80
N HIS A 101 6.08 13.61 -11.03
CA HIS A 101 4.88 13.96 -11.77
C HIS A 101 4.23 12.66 -12.28
N VAL A 102 3.07 12.34 -11.72
CA VAL A 102 2.29 11.20 -12.21
C VAL A 102 1.62 11.64 -13.51
N ARG A 103 2.23 11.31 -14.64
CA ARG A 103 1.60 11.47 -15.94
C ARG A 103 0.38 10.54 -15.99
N ARG A 104 -0.80 11.10 -16.25
CA ARG A 104 -1.98 10.30 -16.57
C ARG A 104 -1.68 9.56 -17.88
N LYS A 105 -1.79 8.24 -17.87
CA LYS A 105 -1.89 7.47 -19.11
C LYS A 105 -3.27 7.65 -19.69
#